data_AF-A0AAC8Q1Y6-F1
#
_entry.id   AF-A0AAC8Q1Y6-F1
#
_cell.length_a   1.000
_cell.length_b   1.000
_cell.length_c   1.000
_cell.angle_alpha   90.00
_cell.angle_beta   90.00
_cell.angle_gamma   90.00
#
_symmetry.space_group_name_H-M   'P 1'
#
loop_
_entity.id
_entity.type
_entity.pdbx_description
1 polymer ?
#
loop_
_entity_poly.entity_id
_entity_poly.type
_entity_poly.pdbx_seq_one_letter_code
_entity_poly.pdbx_strand_id
1 'polypeptide(L)'
;MEIAIWSPVSLEEAGQWGREHERVVDSVGQPYVCFVDLRGAKVFPPEIVAAYVSTMKAEQQLVRTATMLPESALVALQIHRMIREAGHPERRAFSNADELRQWLGEVLDEKERARLEQRLARPAHCEP
;
A
#
# COMPACT_ATOMS: atom_id res chain seq x y z
N MET A 1 3.50 13.26 6.57
CA MET A 1 4.51 12.72 5.64
C MET A 1 3.94 11.46 5.01
N GLU A 2 4.00 11.37 3.68
CA GLU A 2 3.31 10.36 2.87
C GLU A 2 4.33 9.47 2.15
N ILE A 3 4.20 8.15 2.31
CA ILE A 3 4.95 7.14 1.55
C ILE A 3 4.03 6.54 0.50
N ALA A 4 4.50 6.43 -0.75
CA ALA A 4 3.79 5.76 -1.83
C ALA A 4 4.56 4.54 -2.31
N ILE A 5 3.88 3.39 -2.39
CA ILE A 5 4.45 2.11 -2.79
C ILE A 5 3.73 1.63 -4.06
N TRP A 6 4.49 1.24 -5.08
CA TRP A 6 3.97 0.74 -6.36
C TRP A 6 4.28 -0.75 -6.56
N SER A 7 3.35 -1.43 -7.24
CA SER A 7 3.47 -2.81 -7.75
C SER A 7 3.73 -2.77 -9.27
N PRO A 8 4.37 -3.80 -9.90
CA PRO A 8 4.75 -5.10 -9.36
C PRO A 8 5.97 -5.02 -8.45
N VAL A 9 5.83 -5.56 -7.24
CA VAL A 9 7.00 -6.06 -6.52
C VAL A 9 7.23 -7.46 -7.09
N SER A 10 8.20 -7.57 -7.98
CA SER A 10 8.69 -8.86 -8.45
C SER A 10 9.17 -9.70 -7.26
N LEU A 11 9.15 -11.02 -7.41
CA LEU A 11 9.60 -11.97 -6.38
C LEU A 11 11.01 -11.70 -5.83
N GLU A 12 11.89 -11.12 -6.65
CA GLU A 12 13.24 -10.69 -6.26
C GLU A 12 13.22 -9.46 -5.34
N GLU A 13 12.24 -8.58 -5.49
CA GLU A 13 12.12 -7.35 -4.71
C GLU A 13 11.51 -7.58 -3.33
N ALA A 14 10.70 -8.61 -3.12
CA ALA A 14 10.03 -8.81 -1.83
C ALA A 14 11.00 -9.07 -0.64
N GLY A 15 12.15 -9.70 -0.89
CA GLY A 15 13.20 -9.92 0.10
C GLY A 15 14.06 -8.67 0.40
N GLN A 16 14.09 -7.71 -0.52
CA GLN A 16 14.73 -6.40 -0.34
C GLN A 16 13.72 -5.36 0.19
N TRP A 17 12.46 -5.47 -0.19
CA TRP A 17 11.36 -4.58 0.14
C TRP A 17 11.17 -4.45 1.65
N GLY A 18 11.21 -5.53 2.44
CA GLY A 18 11.11 -5.40 3.89
C GLY A 18 12.18 -4.45 4.47
N ARG A 19 13.43 -4.58 4.01
CA ARG A 19 14.55 -3.73 4.44
C ARG A 19 14.51 -2.32 3.85
N GLU A 20 14.07 -2.17 2.61
CA GLU A 20 13.91 -0.87 1.95
C GLU A 20 12.73 -0.09 2.52
N HIS A 21 11.62 -0.77 2.79
CA HIS A 21 10.45 -0.26 3.48
C HIS A 21 10.83 0.19 4.89
N GLU A 22 11.51 -0.66 5.67
CA GLU A 22 12.05 -0.27 6.99
C GLU A 22 12.97 0.94 6.87
N ARG A 23 13.92 0.97 5.91
CA ARG A 23 14.78 2.14 5.71
C ARG A 23 14.01 3.41 5.37
N VAL A 24 13.01 3.33 4.49
CA VAL A 24 12.18 4.48 4.10
C VAL A 24 11.37 4.96 5.30
N VAL A 25 10.72 4.05 6.02
CA VAL A 25 9.97 4.36 7.25
C VAL A 25 10.88 4.95 8.32
N ASP A 26 12.05 4.37 8.57
CA ASP A 26 13.03 4.88 9.53
C ASP A 26 13.56 6.26 9.13
N SER A 27 13.75 6.50 7.83
CA SER A 27 14.16 7.81 7.31
C SER A 27 13.09 8.89 7.49
N VAL A 28 11.82 8.50 7.62
CA VAL A 28 10.73 9.44 7.92
C VAL A 28 10.83 9.93 9.35
N GLY A 29 11.18 9.04 10.29
CA GLY A 29 11.37 9.36 11.71
C GLY A 29 10.14 9.94 12.41
N GLN A 30 8.97 9.85 11.78
CA GLN A 30 7.69 10.41 12.24
C GLN A 30 6.53 9.51 11.81
N PRO A 31 5.37 9.61 12.50
CA PRO A 31 4.14 8.96 12.06
C PRO A 31 3.82 9.27 10.60
N TYR A 32 3.45 8.25 9.84
CA TYR A 32 3.30 8.35 8.39
C TYR A 32 1.97 7.80 7.89
N VAL A 33 1.52 8.35 6.77
CA VAL A 33 0.38 7.85 6.00
C VAL A 33 0.93 7.14 4.77
N CYS A 34 0.35 5.99 4.43
CA CYS A 34 0.81 5.15 3.33
C CYS A 34 -0.28 5.01 2.26
N PHE A 35 0.10 5.25 1.01
CA PHE A 35 -0.71 4.91 -0.15
C PHE A 35 -0.03 3.77 -0.91
N VAL A 36 -0.78 2.71 -1.19
CA VAL A 36 -0.28 1.55 -1.94
C VAL A 36 -1.13 1.36 -3.19
N ASP A 37 -0.49 1.38 -4.36
CA ASP A 37 -1.15 1.15 -5.63
C ASP A 37 -0.89 -0.27 -6.13
N LEU A 38 -1.89 -1.13 -6.01
CA LEU A 38 -1.84 -2.53 -6.46
C LEU A 38 -2.68 -2.76 -7.72
N ARG A 39 -3.06 -1.72 -8.46
CA ARG A 39 -3.90 -1.88 -9.66
C ARG A 39 -3.30 -2.82 -10.71
N GLY A 40 -1.97 -2.88 -10.81
CA GLY A 40 -1.22 -3.78 -11.70
C GLY A 40 -0.78 -5.10 -11.07
N ALA A 41 -1.18 -5.40 -9.83
CA ALA A 41 -0.68 -6.56 -9.10
C ALA A 41 -1.18 -7.90 -9.67
N LYS A 42 -0.30 -8.90 -9.67
CA LYS A 42 -0.62 -10.31 -9.94
C LYS A 42 -0.74 -11.07 -8.61
N VAL A 43 -1.19 -12.32 -8.67
CA VAL A 43 -1.27 -13.20 -7.49
C VAL A 43 0.12 -13.33 -6.87
N PHE A 44 0.21 -13.05 -5.57
CA PHE A 44 1.45 -13.17 -4.82
C PHE A 44 1.67 -14.62 -4.39
N PRO A 45 2.91 -15.15 -4.47
CA PRO A 45 3.24 -16.43 -3.87
C PRO A 45 3.07 -16.42 -2.34
N PRO A 46 2.74 -17.57 -1.71
CA PRO A 46 2.44 -17.64 -0.28
C PRO A 46 3.54 -17.11 0.65
N GLU A 47 4.81 -17.36 0.32
CA GLU A 47 5.97 -16.88 1.06
C GLU A 47 6.06 -15.34 1.03
N ILE A 48 5.67 -14.73 -0.08
CA ILE A 48 5.63 -13.28 -0.25
C ILE A 48 4.49 -12.70 0.59
N VAL A 49 3.33 -13.35 0.56
CA VAL A 49 2.19 -12.97 1.41
C VAL A 49 2.59 -12.94 2.89
N ALA A 50 3.27 -13.98 3.38
CA ALA A 50 3.71 -14.06 4.77
C ALA A 50 4.69 -12.93 5.14
N ALA A 51 5.64 -12.62 4.25
CA ALA A 51 6.59 -11.53 4.45
C ALA A 51 5.92 -10.14 4.52
N TYR A 52 4.97 -9.87 3.61
CA TYR A 52 4.18 -8.64 3.63
C TYR A 52 3.36 -8.51 4.91
N VAL A 53 2.67 -9.57 5.33
CA VAL A 53 1.87 -9.54 6.56
C VAL A 53 2.76 -9.31 7.78
N SER A 54 3.94 -9.95 7.85
CA SER A 54 4.90 -9.71 8.92
C SER A 54 5.36 -8.25 8.97
N THR A 55 5.66 -7.66 7.81
CA THR A 55 6.07 -6.25 7.71
C THR A 55 4.95 -5.33 8.16
N MET A 56 3.72 -5.54 7.66
CA MET A 56 2.56 -4.74 8.05
C MET A 56 2.27 -4.78 9.55
N LYS A 57 2.55 -5.92 10.21
CA LYS A 57 2.42 -6.07 11.67
C LYS A 57 3.50 -5.34 12.46
N ALA A 58 4.67 -5.12 11.88
CA ALA A 58 5.80 -4.45 12.52
C ALA A 58 5.73 -2.90 12.42
N GLU A 59 4.85 -2.36 11.57
CA GLU A 59 4.70 -0.91 11.36
C GLU A 59 4.05 -0.20 12.56
N GLN A 60 4.87 0.26 13.51
CA GLN A 60 4.37 0.93 14.73
C GLN A 60 4.00 2.41 14.52
N GLN A 61 4.59 3.07 13.52
CA GLN A 61 4.39 4.49 13.25
C GLN A 61 3.34 4.76 12.17
N LEU A 62 2.67 3.72 11.67
CA LEU A 62 1.64 3.87 10.67
C LEU A 62 0.41 4.58 11.27
N VAL A 63 0.06 5.72 10.68
CA VAL A 63 -1.19 6.42 10.99
C VAL A 63 -2.35 5.80 10.22
N ARG A 64 -2.18 5.60 8.90
CA ARG A 64 -3.23 5.11 8.00
C ARG A 64 -2.65 4.55 6.72
N THR A 65 -3.20 3.46 6.19
CA THR A 65 -2.88 2.93 4.86
C THR A 65 -4.13 2.81 3.99
N ALA A 66 -4.08 3.41 2.80
CA ALA A 66 -5.05 3.10 1.75
C ALA A 66 -4.40 2.27 0.64
N THR A 67 -5.03 1.16 0.29
CA THR A 67 -4.58 0.27 -0.80
C THR A 67 -5.56 0.30 -1.95
N MET A 68 -5.12 0.72 -3.14
CA MET A 68 -5.91 0.63 -4.36
C MET A 68 -5.81 -0.78 -4.94
N LEU A 69 -6.93 -1.46 -5.12
CA LEU A 69 -6.99 -2.86 -5.54
C LEU A 69 -6.85 -3.04 -7.06
N PRO A 70 -6.33 -4.20 -7.50
CA PRO A 70 -6.44 -4.63 -8.90
C PRO A 70 -7.88 -5.00 -9.26
N GLU A 71 -8.18 -4.98 -10.56
CA GLU A 71 -9.47 -5.45 -11.09
C GLU A 71 -9.67 -6.97 -10.91
N SER A 72 -8.58 -7.73 -10.80
CA SER A 72 -8.64 -9.17 -10.59
C SER A 72 -9.22 -9.52 -9.22
N ALA A 73 -10.44 -10.07 -9.20
CA ALA A 73 -11.14 -10.45 -7.97
C ALA A 73 -10.35 -11.44 -7.10
N LEU A 74 -9.58 -12.35 -7.73
CA LEU A 74 -8.73 -13.30 -7.02
C LEU A 74 -7.61 -12.60 -6.24
N VAL A 75 -6.92 -11.65 -6.90
CA VAL A 75 -5.83 -10.90 -6.29
C VAL A 75 -6.38 -9.94 -5.23
N ALA A 76 -7.51 -9.27 -5.51
CA ALA A 76 -8.20 -8.42 -4.55
C ALA A 76 -8.58 -9.19 -3.27
N LEU A 77 -9.11 -10.41 -3.41
CA LEU A 77 -9.43 -11.26 -2.26
C LEU A 77 -8.19 -11.65 -1.45
N GLN A 78 -7.07 -11.96 -2.13
CA GLN A 78 -5.79 -12.23 -1.46
C GLN A 78 -5.33 -11.02 -0.64
N ILE A 79 -5.37 -9.82 -1.21
CA ILE A 79 -5.00 -8.56 -0.54
C ILE A 79 -5.91 -8.28 0.66
N HIS A 80 -7.23 -8.47 0.52
CA HIS A 80 -8.15 -8.30 1.65
C HIS A 80 -7.82 -9.25 2.82
N ARG A 81 -7.44 -10.50 2.53
CA ARG A 81 -7.02 -11.45 3.57
C ARG A 81 -5.74 -10.97 4.27
N MET A 82 -4.76 -10.48 3.51
CA MET A 82 -3.51 -9.94 4.05
C MET A 82 -3.76 -8.75 4.99
N ILE A 83 -4.57 -7.78 4.57
CA ILE A 83 -4.91 -6.61 5.39
C ILE A 83 -5.62 -7.03 6.67
N ARG A 84 -6.59 -7.95 6.57
CA ARG A 84 -7.30 -8.48 7.73
C ARG A 84 -6.35 -9.19 8.69
N GLU A 85 -5.41 -9.98 8.17
CA GLU A 85 -4.43 -10.71 8.99
C GLU A 85 -3.42 -9.78 9.67
N ALA A 86 -3.05 -8.68 9.03
CA ALA A 86 -2.20 -7.64 9.64
C ALA A 86 -2.86 -6.98 10.85
N GLY A 87 -4.20 -6.91 10.89
CA GLY A 87 -4.95 -6.56 12.10
C GLY A 87 -4.90 -5.08 12.51
N HIS A 88 -4.46 -4.18 11.62
CA HIS A 88 -4.42 -2.74 11.90
C HIS A 88 -5.72 -2.05 11.45
N PRO A 89 -6.47 -1.37 12.33
CA PRO A 89 -7.79 -0.82 12.02
C PRO A 89 -7.75 0.29 10.95
N GLU A 90 -6.63 1.02 10.88
CA GLU A 90 -6.44 2.10 9.89
C GLU A 90 -5.84 1.61 8.56
N ARG A 91 -5.94 0.32 8.24
CA ARG A 91 -5.61 -0.22 6.92
C ARG A 91 -6.89 -0.56 6.16
N ARG A 92 -7.08 0.07 5.01
CA ARG A 92 -8.26 -0.16 4.16
C ARG A 92 -7.89 -0.33 2.69
N ALA A 93 -8.59 -1.23 2.03
CA ALA A 93 -8.50 -1.43 0.59
C ALA A 93 -9.72 -0.87 -0.13
N PHE A 94 -9.50 -0.39 -1.35
CA PHE A 94 -10.48 0.31 -2.16
C PHE A 94 -10.44 -0.17 -3.61
N SER A 95 -11.62 -0.32 -4.21
CA SER A 95 -11.77 -0.52 -5.65
C SER A 95 -12.16 0.77 -6.38
N ASN A 96 -12.45 1.83 -5.63
CA ASN A 96 -12.87 3.14 -6.14
C ASN A 96 -11.89 4.21 -5.66
N ALA A 97 -11.31 4.95 -6.61
CA ALA A 97 -10.32 5.99 -6.34
C ALA A 97 -10.91 7.21 -5.60
N ASP A 98 -12.17 7.56 -5.86
CA ASP A 98 -12.85 8.68 -5.20
C ASP A 98 -13.10 8.37 -3.72
N GLU A 99 -13.52 7.14 -3.41
CA GLU A 99 -13.68 6.68 -2.01
C GLU A 99 -12.34 6.67 -1.27
N LEU A 100 -11.28 6.18 -1.93
CA LEU A 100 -9.92 6.18 -1.39
C LEU A 100 -9.47 7.62 -1.08
N ARG A 101 -9.64 8.52 -2.04
CA ARG A 101 -9.28 9.94 -1.92
C ARG A 101 -10.00 10.60 -0.76
N GLN A 102 -11.31 10.38 -0.64
CA GLN A 102 -12.09 10.96 0.45
C GLN A 102 -11.59 10.48 1.80
N TRP A 103 -11.42 9.17 1.96
CA TRP A 103 -11.06 8.55 3.23
C TRP A 103 -9.61 8.83 3.66
N LEU A 104 -8.66 8.75 2.72
CA LEU A 104 -7.26 9.08 3.02
C LEU A 104 -7.11 10.59 3.22
N GLY A 105 -7.85 11.39 2.44
CA GLY A 105 -7.84 12.84 2.51
C GLY A 105 -8.13 13.39 3.90
N GLU A 106 -8.96 12.73 4.72
CA GLU A 106 -9.26 13.13 6.11
C GLU A 106 -8.01 13.38 6.96
N VAL A 107 -6.91 12.68 6.70
CA VAL A 107 -5.64 12.79 7.46
C VAL A 107 -4.51 13.43 6.66
N LEU A 108 -4.73 13.76 5.37
CA LEU A 108 -3.73 14.38 4.51
C LEU A 108 -3.87 15.90 4.49
N ASP A 109 -2.73 16.59 4.49
CA ASP A 109 -2.67 18.02 4.21
C ASP A 109 -2.95 18.34 2.72
N GLU A 110 -3.10 19.62 2.38
CA GLU A 110 -3.41 20.05 1.01
C GLU A 110 -2.35 19.63 -0.02
N LYS A 111 -1.07 19.64 0.35
CA LYS A 111 0.04 19.26 -0.54
C LYS A 111 0.07 17.75 -0.75
N GLU A 112 -0.18 16.98 0.31
CA GLU A 112 -0.28 15.52 0.27
C GLU A 112 -1.50 15.09 -0.57
N ARG A 113 -2.66 15.73 -0.39
CA ARG A 113 -3.84 15.50 -1.24
C ARG A 113 -3.53 15.74 -2.72
N ALA A 114 -2.89 16.86 -3.05
CA ALA A 114 -2.53 17.17 -4.44
C ALA A 114 -1.58 16.11 -5.05
N ARG A 115 -0.65 15.55 -4.26
CA ARG A 115 0.20 14.44 -4.71
C ARG A 115 -0.58 13.14 -4.90
N LEU A 116 -1.49 12.82 -3.99
CA LEU A 116 -2.37 11.66 -4.10
C LEU A 116 -3.20 11.72 -5.40
N GLU A 117 -3.75 12.89 -5.75
CA GLU A 117 -4.47 13.09 -7.02
C GLU A 117 -3.62 12.72 -8.23
N GLN A 118 -2.39 13.24 -8.27
CA GLN A 118 -1.47 12.98 -9.38
C GLN A 118 -1.15 11.50 -9.49
N ARG A 119 -1.05 10.78 -8.35
CA ARG A 119 -0.79 9.34 -8.34
C ARG A 119 -2.00 8.53 -8.82
N LEU A 120 -3.20 8.84 -8.35
CA LEU A 120 -4.42 8.14 -8.76
C LEU A 120 -4.74 8.36 -10.24
N ALA A 121 -4.45 9.54 -10.77
CA ALA A 121 -4.61 9.89 -12.18
C ALA A 121 -3.64 9.16 -13.12
N ARG A 122 -2.51 8.66 -12.60
CA ARG A 122 -1.59 7.84 -13.41
C ARG A 122 -2.24 6.48 -13.71
N PRO A 123 -2.12 5.96 -14.95
CA PRO A 123 -2.55 4.61 -15.27
C PRO A 123 -1.76 3.61 -14.43
N ALA A 124 -2.42 2.50 -14.08
CA ALA A 124 -1.79 1.38 -13.39
C ALA A 124 -0.51 1.00 -14.15
N HIS A 125 0.65 1.10 -13.50
CA HIS A 125 1.90 0.69 -14.13
C HIS A 125 1.87 -0.84 -14.25
N CYS A 126 1.67 -1.30 -15.49
CA CYS A 126 2.16 -2.58 -15.95
C CYS A 126 3.47 -2.28 -16.67
N GLU A 127 4.61 -2.45 -16.01
CA GLU A 127 5.83 -2.71 -16.76
C GLU A 127 6.02 -4.23 -16.96
N PRO A 128 6.53 -4.63 -18.13
CA PRO A 128 6.44 -6.00 -18.68
C PRO A 128 7.23 -7.05 -17.91
#